data_AF-A0A9P8P2H8-F1
#
_entry.id   AF-A0A9P8P2H8-F1
#
_cell.length_a   1.000
_cell.length_b   1.000
_cell.length_c   1.000
_cell.angle_alpha   90.00
_cell.angle_beta   90.00
_cell.angle_gamma   90.00
#
_symmetry.space_group_name_H-M   'P 1'
#
loop_
_entity.id
_entity.type
_entity.pdbx_description
1 polymer ?
#
loop_
_entity_poly.entity_id
_entity_poly.type
_entity_poly.pdbx_seq_one_letter_code
_entity_poly.pdbx_strand_id
1 'polypeptide(L)'
;MDSLNVKLQQKIRELESLQQIRDLTKNLNVSLEEFSSQIELLGEEAGCIQTVTENWMRIIRAVSLASNSLANYKEEDYETDRPMTERLVRCKIDENQKIISKN
;
A
#
# COMPACT_ATOMS: atom_id res chain seq x y z
N MET A 1 35.56 -10.20 -58.39
CA MET A 1 34.72 -10.48 -57.20
C MET A 1 33.70 -9.37 -57.13
N ASP A 2 32.43 -9.70 -57.34
CA ASP A 2 31.43 -8.77 -57.86
C ASP A 2 30.89 -7.79 -56.80
N SER A 3 30.90 -6.49 -57.12
CA SER A 3 30.46 -5.39 -56.25
C SER A 3 29.08 -5.61 -55.59
N LEU A 4 28.18 -6.31 -56.29
CA LEU A 4 26.85 -6.66 -55.79
C LEU A 4 26.90 -7.62 -54.60
N ASN A 5 27.82 -8.59 -54.65
CA ASN A 5 27.99 -9.60 -53.60
C ASN A 5 28.51 -8.95 -52.31
N VAL A 6 29.42 -7.98 -52.43
CA VAL A 6 29.91 -7.16 -51.30
C VAL A 6 28.77 -6.36 -50.66
N LYS A 7 27.89 -5.74 -51.49
CA LYS A 7 26.75 -4.96 -51.02
C LYS A 7 25.69 -5.84 -50.32
N LEU A 8 25.47 -7.05 -50.82
CA LEU A 8 24.58 -8.03 -50.21
C LEU A 8 25.09 -8.46 -48.83
N GLN A 9 26.38 -8.79 -48.72
CA GLN A 9 27.03 -9.15 -47.45
C GLN A 9 27.00 -8.02 -46.43
N GLN A 10 27.07 -6.76 -46.87
CA GLN A 10 26.94 -5.60 -45.99
C GLN A 10 25.50 -5.47 -45.46
N LYS A 11 24.50 -5.67 -46.31
CA LYS A 11 23.08 -5.59 -45.90
C LYS A 11 22.65 -6.73 -44.98
N ILE A 12 23.20 -7.94 -45.16
CA ILE A 12 22.97 -9.06 -44.24
C ILE A 12 23.49 -8.73 -42.84
N ARG A 13 24.71 -8.22 -42.72
CA ARG A 13 25.27 -7.78 -41.43
C ARG A 13 24.47 -6.67 -40.77
N GLU A 14 23.99 -5.71 -41.57
CA GLU A 14 23.15 -4.61 -41.07
C GLU A 14 21.81 -5.16 -40.54
N LEU A 15 21.21 -6.12 -41.23
CA LEU A 15 20.00 -6.80 -40.77
C LEU A 15 20.21 -7.59 -39.47
N GLU A 16 21.31 -8.33 -39.35
CA GLU A 16 21.65 -9.07 -38.13
C GLU A 16 21.80 -8.12 -36.93
N SER A 17 22.47 -6.98 -37.12
CA SER A 17 22.61 -5.96 -36.09
C SER A 17 21.24 -5.38 -35.68
N LEU A 18 20.36 -5.09 -36.64
CA LEU A 18 19.02 -4.59 -36.36
C LEU A 18 18.14 -5.63 -35.64
N GLN A 19 18.27 -6.91 -35.97
CA GLN A 19 17.57 -7.99 -35.27
C GLN A 19 18.04 -8.10 -33.82
N GLN A 20 19.35 -7.99 -33.57
CA GLN A 20 19.89 -7.99 -32.22
C GLN A 20 19.37 -6.81 -31.39
N ILE A 21 19.33 -5.61 -31.99
CA ILE A 21 18.76 -4.41 -31.34
C ILE A 21 17.28 -4.64 -31.03
N ARG A 22 16.50 -5.15 -31.99
CA ARG A 22 15.08 -5.46 -31.79
C ARG A 22 14.88 -6.43 -30.62
N ASP A 23 15.68 -7.48 -30.55
CA ASP A 23 15.55 -8.49 -29.50
C ASP A 23 15.95 -7.93 -28.13
N LEU A 24 16.98 -7.08 -28.06
CA LEU A 24 17.33 -6.32 -26.86
C LEU A 24 16.20 -5.37 -26.44
N THR A 25 15.60 -4.64 -27.38
CA THR A 25 14.46 -3.75 -27.11
C THR A 25 13.25 -4.54 -26.61
N LYS A 26 13.00 -5.73 -27.16
CA LYS A 26 11.92 -6.60 -26.70
C LYS A 26 12.16 -7.03 -25.25
N ASN A 27 13.38 -7.45 -24.91
CA ASN A 27 13.72 -7.83 -23.54
C ASN A 27 13.60 -6.65 -22.58
N LEU A 28 14.04 -5.46 -23.00
CA LEU A 28 13.92 -4.24 -22.20
C LEU A 28 12.45 -3.87 -21.96
N ASN A 29 11.59 -4.06 -22.96
CA ASN A 29 10.15 -3.81 -22.80
C ASN A 29 9.52 -4.75 -21.77
N VAL A 30 9.88 -6.04 -21.79
CA VAL A 30 9.44 -7.00 -20.76
C VAL A 30 9.89 -6.56 -19.37
N SER A 31 11.14 -6.15 -19.21
CA SER A 31 11.63 -5.66 -17.91
C SER A 31 10.94 -4.37 -17.46
N LEU A 32 10.55 -3.49 -18.38
CA LEU A 32 9.77 -2.29 -18.05
C LEU A 32 8.34 -2.62 -17.61
N GLU A 33 7.69 -3.60 -18.24
CA GLU A 33 6.38 -4.09 -17.83
C GLU A 33 6.43 -4.71 -16.41
N GLU A 34 7.42 -5.55 -16.13
CA GLU A 34 7.65 -6.12 -14.80
C GLU A 34 7.90 -5.04 -13.75
N PHE A 35 8.71 -4.05 -14.08
CA PHE A 35 9.00 -2.93 -13.17
C PHE A 35 7.76 -2.08 -12.89
N SER A 36 6.93 -1.82 -13.91
CA SER A 36 5.66 -1.11 -13.74
C SER A 36 4.73 -1.86 -12.79
N SER A 37 4.64 -3.18 -12.95
CA SER A 37 3.84 -4.04 -12.06
C SER A 37 4.32 -3.97 -10.60
N GLN A 38 5.63 -3.93 -10.36
CA GLN A 38 6.18 -3.76 -9.02
C GLN A 38 5.86 -2.39 -8.41
N ILE A 39 5.84 -1.31 -9.20
CA ILE A 39 5.45 0.02 -8.73
C ILE A 39 3.97 0.05 -8.33
N GLU A 40 3.09 -0.56 -9.11
CA GLU A 40 1.67 -0.67 -8.78
C GLU A 40 1.47 -1.42 -7.46
N LEU A 41 2.14 -2.56 -7.29
CA LEU A 41 2.11 -3.34 -6.05
C LEU A 41 2.61 -2.54 -4.84
N LEU A 42 3.68 -1.76 -4.99
CA LEU A 42 4.15 -0.87 -3.93
C LEU A 42 3.10 0.18 -3.54
N GLY A 43 2.35 0.69 -4.52
CA GLY A 43 1.23 1.60 -4.27
C GLY A 43 0.10 0.94 -3.47
N GLU A 44 -0.24 -0.31 -3.78
CA GLU A 44 -1.22 -1.10 -3.02
C GLU A 44 -0.73 -1.41 -1.60
N GLU A 45 0.52 -1.85 -1.45
CA GLU A 45 1.13 -2.15 -0.16
C GLU A 45 1.23 -0.92 0.75
N ALA A 46 1.48 0.26 0.20
CA ALA A 46 1.44 1.52 0.94
C ALA A 46 0.07 1.78 1.58
N GLY A 47 -1.03 1.36 0.93
CA GLY A 47 -2.38 1.42 1.49
C GLY A 47 -2.59 0.51 2.71
N CYS A 48 -1.95 -0.66 2.72
CA CYS A 48 -1.94 -1.55 3.89
C CYS A 48 -1.23 -0.89 5.08
N ILE A 49 -0.08 -0.25 4.83
CA ILE A 49 0.67 0.48 5.87
C ILE A 49 -0.15 1.68 6.38
N GLN A 50 -0.83 2.41 5.49
CA GLN A 50 -1.75 3.48 5.90
C GLN A 50 -2.83 2.95 6.85
N THR A 51 -3.44 1.81 6.53
CA THR A 51 -4.50 1.23 7.36
C THR A 51 -3.99 0.84 8.75
N VAL A 52 -2.81 0.22 8.82
CA VAL A 52 -2.18 -0.16 10.09
C VAL A 52 -1.80 1.08 10.91
N THR A 53 -1.21 2.09 10.28
CA THR A 53 -0.82 3.34 10.96
C THR A 53 -2.04 4.13 11.46
N GLU A 54 -3.14 4.16 10.70
CA GLU A 54 -4.41 4.73 11.14
C GLU A 54 -4.99 4.01 12.37
N ASN A 55 -4.88 2.67 12.41
CA ASN A 55 -5.29 1.90 13.57
C ASN A 55 -4.43 2.26 14.79
N TRP A 56 -3.10 2.27 14.64
CA TRP A 56 -2.20 2.66 15.72
C TRP A 56 -2.44 4.08 16.24
N MET A 57 -2.71 5.05 15.35
CA MET A 57 -3.10 6.39 15.77
C MET A 57 -4.39 6.39 16.60
N ARG A 58 -5.38 5.56 16.26
CA ARG A 58 -6.61 5.42 17.05
C ARG A 58 -6.33 4.82 18.42
N ILE A 59 -5.47 3.79 18.50
CA ILE A 59 -5.05 3.19 19.77
C ILE A 59 -4.35 4.23 20.65
N ILE A 60 -3.37 4.96 20.10
CA ILE A 60 -2.63 5.99 20.84
C ILE A 60 -3.58 7.06 21.36
N ARG A 61 -4.51 7.56 20.53
CA ARG A 61 -5.52 8.53 20.96
C ARG A 61 -6.43 8.00 22.06
N ALA A 62 -6.86 6.74 21.96
CA ALA A 62 -7.70 6.10 22.97
C ALA A 62 -6.97 5.96 24.32
N VAL A 63 -5.70 5.55 24.27
CA VAL A 63 -4.85 5.48 25.47
C VAL A 63 -4.64 6.87 26.06
N SER A 64 -4.27 7.87 25.25
CA SER A 64 -4.10 9.25 25.75
C SER A 64 -5.38 9.81 26.37
N LEU A 65 -6.55 9.53 25.78
CA LEU A 65 -7.83 9.96 26.32
C LEU A 65 -8.14 9.25 27.64
N ALA A 66 -7.89 7.95 27.73
CA ALA A 66 -8.06 7.17 28.97
C ALA A 66 -7.10 7.62 30.07
N SER A 67 -5.83 7.88 29.73
CA SER A 67 -4.82 8.40 30.67
C SER A 67 -5.17 9.79 31.19
N ASN A 68 -5.62 10.70 30.30
CA ASN A 68 -6.09 12.02 30.72
C ASN A 68 -7.37 11.95 31.54
N SER A 69 -8.31 11.06 31.20
CA SER A 69 -9.51 10.83 32.00
C SER A 69 -9.13 10.35 33.40
N LEU A 70 -8.18 9.42 33.50
CA LEU A 70 -7.69 8.91 34.79
C LEU A 70 -7.03 10.02 35.62
N ALA A 71 -6.26 10.91 34.99
CA ALA A 71 -5.63 12.05 35.68
C ALA A 71 -6.63 13.11 36.16
N ASN A 72 -7.81 13.19 35.55
CA ASN A 72 -8.85 14.16 35.90
C ASN A 72 -9.76 13.70 37.05
N TYR A 73 -9.77 12.40 37.38
CA TYR A 73 -10.50 11.89 38.55
C TYR A 73 -9.72 12.18 39.83
N LYS A 74 -10.40 12.79 40.82
CA LYS A 74 -9.85 13.01 42.16
C LYS A 74 -10.21 11.84 43.07
N GLU A 75 -9.48 11.67 44.19
CA GLU A 75 -9.77 10.63 45.19
C GLU A 75 -11.24 10.65 45.65
N GLU A 76 -11.81 11.86 45.77
CA GLU A 76 -13.22 12.11 46.12
C GLU A 76 -14.22 11.49 45.13
N ASP A 77 -13.85 11.32 43.86
CA ASP A 77 -14.70 10.73 42.81
C ASP A 77 -14.84 9.21 42.95
N TYR A 78 -14.00 8.56 43.78
CA TYR A 78 -14.02 7.10 44.02
C TYR A 78 -14.73 6.69 45.31
N GLU A 79 -15.13 7.66 46.15
CA GLU A 79 -15.69 7.42 47.49
C GLU A 79 -17.18 7.01 47.48
N THR A 80 -17.93 7.35 46.43
CA THR A 80 -19.40 7.16 46.41
C THR A 80 -19.87 6.09 45.42
N ASP A 81 -19.14 5.90 44.32
CA ASP A 81 -19.18 4.75 43.40
C ASP A 81 -17.97 4.86 42.45
N ARG A 82 -17.62 3.82 41.68
CA ARG A 82 -16.55 3.96 40.66
C ARG A 82 -16.97 5.01 39.63
N PRO A 83 -16.14 6.03 39.32
CA PRO A 83 -16.49 7.00 38.30
C PRO A 83 -16.55 6.29 36.94
N MET A 84 -17.76 6.02 36.47
CA MET A 84 -18.01 5.44 35.14
C MET A 84 -18.00 6.57 34.11
N THR A 85 -17.09 6.49 33.15
CA THR A 85 -17.27 7.19 31.88
C THR A 85 -18.47 6.60 31.13
N GLU A 86 -19.33 7.45 30.55
CA GLU A 86 -20.42 6.98 29.68
C GLU A 86 -19.83 6.13 28.53
N ARG A 87 -20.24 4.86 28.45
CA ARG A 87 -19.69 3.89 27.49
C ARG A 87 -20.30 4.06 26.10
N LEU A 88 -19.92 5.11 25.39
CA LEU A 88 -20.22 5.27 23.97
C LEU A 88 -19.04 4.77 23.13
N VAL A 89 -19.15 3.53 22.64
CA VAL A 89 -18.23 2.95 21.66
C VAL A 89 -18.74 3.17 20.25
N ARG A 90 -17.86 3.54 19.30
CA ARG A 90 -18.22 3.61 17.89
C ARG A 90 -18.24 2.20 17.29
N CYS A 91 -19.42 1.64 17.10
CA CYS A 91 -19.63 0.42 16.34
C CYS A 91 -19.89 0.74 14.87
N LYS A 92 -19.41 -0.11 13.95
CA LYS A 92 -19.90 -0.05 12.56
C LYS A 92 -21.35 -0.51 12.56
N ILE A 93 -22.21 0.27 11.93
CA ILE A 93 -23.65 0.04 11.84
C ILE A 93 -23.98 -0.25 10.37
N ASP A 94 -24.79 -1.27 10.13
CA ASP A 94 -25.33 -1.60 8.81
C ASP A 94 -26.44 -0.62 8.39
N GLU A 95 -26.86 -0.65 7.12
CA GLU A 95 -27.96 0.17 6.58
C GLU A 95 -29.26 0.01 7.38
N ASN A 96 -29.43 -1.16 8.01
CA ASN A 96 -30.56 -1.50 8.89
C ASN A 96 -30.35 -1.11 10.37
N GLN A 97 -29.41 -0.21 10.67
CA GLN A 97 -29.09 0.26 12.02
C GLN A 97 -28.61 -0.84 13.00
N LYS A 98 -28.16 -1.99 12.51
CA LYS A 98 -27.63 -3.09 13.35
C LYS A 98 -26.11 -3.03 13.47
N ILE A 99 -25.59 -3.34 14.66
CA ILE A 99 -24.14 -3.43 14.91
C ILE A 99 -23.56 -4.59 14.10
N ILE A 100 -22.57 -4.30 13.26
CA ILE A 100 -21.83 -5.33 12.51
C ILE A 100 -20.77 -5.92 13.43
N SER A 101 -21.06 -7.05 14.08
CA SER A 101 -20.02 -7.87 14.71
C SER A 101 -19.35 -8.70 13.62
N LYS A 102 -18.09 -8.39 13.28
CA LYS A 102 -17.27 -9.37 12.57
C LYS A 102 -16.99 -10.52 13.56
N ASN A 103 -17.54 -11.69 13.29
CA ASN A 103 -16.98 -12.95 13.79
C ASN A 103 -15.57 -13.15 13.22
#